data_AF-A0A3R8SR79-F1
#
_entry.id   AF-A0A3R8SR79-F1
#
_cell.length_a   1.000
_cell.length_b   1.000
_cell.length_c   1.000
_cell.angle_alpha   90.00
_cell.angle_beta   90.00
_cell.angle_gamma   90.00
#
_symmetry.space_group_name_H-M   'P 1'
#
loop_
_entity.id
_entity.type
_entity.pdbx_description
1 polymer ?
#
loop_
_entity_poly.entity_id
_entity_poly.type
_entity_poly.pdbx_seq_one_letter_code
_entity_poly.pdbx_strand_id
1 'polypeptide(L)'
;MSKSNFGDSKSESRGKTYFKTKPLNKWLEEAKSQKKRKPILGNIIQSGELVVFFADTGVGKTTFAYCVLYTITSNKMFLNLETTFFKSLYFDFELSSYSVYERFSNHTNGSIHQFNENFIRAEINLDSVDLTDPLSGNFIIENIKNEILTNDIQVVCIDNISFIATDNEKSRFATQLMKGLLQLTRKLGITIIVLAHEPKEDKFNSKITLNRLAGSKALSNYADVVFALGKSTTWGIVYLKELKNRNREILYHENNVMVLERIKKDNFLTFDFVRFDSENNLIDFNPSEERNMKILKMSNDGISNVKIGEEFNLSEGAIRKILKKIQE
;
A
#
# COMPACT_ATOMS: atom_id res chain seq x y z
N MET A 1 8.00 -16.51 76.39
CA MET A 1 6.83 -17.37 76.10
C MET A 1 6.48 -17.21 74.63
N SER A 2 6.37 -18.36 73.99
CA SER A 2 6.19 -18.60 72.56
C SER A 2 4.77 -18.29 72.06
N LYS A 3 4.69 -18.08 70.74
CA LYS A 3 3.65 -18.50 69.76
C LYS A 3 3.42 -17.35 68.78
N SER A 4 3.36 -17.53 67.46
CA SER A 4 3.51 -18.70 66.59
C SER A 4 3.42 -18.18 65.16
N ASN A 5 4.23 -18.77 64.27
CA ASN A 5 4.13 -18.64 62.82
C ASN A 5 2.68 -18.86 62.32
N PHE A 6 2.19 -17.97 61.48
CA PHE A 6 1.25 -18.32 60.42
C PHE A 6 1.92 -17.99 59.09
N GLY A 7 2.41 -19.06 58.44
CA GLY A 7 2.69 -19.01 57.02
C GLY A 7 1.36 -18.93 56.28
N ASP A 8 1.21 -17.90 55.47
CA ASP A 8 0.25 -17.89 54.38
C ASP A 8 1.05 -17.87 53.08
N SER A 9 1.32 -19.06 52.57
CA SER A 9 1.66 -19.30 51.18
C SER A 9 0.45 -18.91 50.33
N LYS A 10 0.30 -17.62 50.02
CA LYS A 10 -0.61 -17.16 48.97
C LYS A 10 0.16 -17.11 47.66
N SER A 11 -0.14 -18.08 46.81
CA SER A 11 0.15 -18.06 45.39
C SER A 11 -0.36 -16.73 44.80
N GLU A 12 0.55 -15.82 44.48
CA GLU A 12 0.23 -14.65 43.66
C GLU A 12 -0.09 -15.13 42.24
N SER A 13 -1.37 -15.45 41.99
CA SER A 13 -1.93 -15.21 40.66
C SER A 13 -2.01 -13.70 40.48
N ARG A 14 -0.89 -13.07 40.07
CA ARG A 14 -0.92 -11.67 39.62
C ARG A 14 -1.93 -11.57 38.49
N GLY A 15 -3.10 -11.05 38.82
CA GLY A 15 -4.16 -10.81 37.85
C GLY A 15 -3.60 -10.02 36.67
N LYS A 16 -3.93 -10.43 35.45
CA LYS A 16 -3.55 -9.69 34.24
C LYS A 16 -4.04 -8.24 34.41
N THR A 17 -3.11 -7.30 34.60
CA THR A 17 -3.44 -5.88 34.66
C THR A 17 -3.62 -5.38 33.24
N TYR A 18 -4.87 -5.10 32.86
CA TYR A 18 -5.20 -4.59 31.52
C TYR A 18 -4.83 -3.12 31.31
N PHE A 19 -4.58 -2.39 32.40
CA PHE A 19 -4.32 -0.96 32.37
C PHE A 19 -2.99 -0.64 33.05
N LYS A 20 -2.18 0.20 32.38
CA LYS A 20 -1.01 0.85 32.99
C LYS A 20 -1.39 2.29 33.33
N THR A 21 -1.46 2.63 34.61
CA THR A 21 -1.85 3.97 35.08
C THR A 21 -0.64 4.75 35.58
N LYS A 22 -0.52 6.01 35.15
CA LYS A 22 0.42 7.01 35.67
C LYS A 22 -0.01 8.41 35.21
N PRO A 23 0.45 9.50 35.87
CA PRO A 23 0.15 10.86 35.42
C PRO A 23 0.60 11.14 33.98
N LEU A 24 -0.15 11.97 33.24
CA LEU A 24 0.13 12.30 31.85
C LEU A 24 1.54 12.86 31.64
N ASN A 25 2.02 13.73 32.52
CA ASN A 25 3.37 14.28 32.43
C ASN A 25 4.46 13.18 32.45
N LYS A 26 4.27 12.12 33.24
CA LYS A 26 5.18 10.97 33.25
C LYS A 26 5.08 10.13 31.96
N TRP A 27 3.94 10.14 31.25
CA TRP A 27 3.87 9.60 29.88
C TRP A 27 4.73 10.42 28.93
N LEU A 28 4.63 11.75 29.00
CA LEU A 28 5.38 12.66 28.12
C LEU A 28 6.89 12.60 28.34
N GLU A 29 7.34 12.56 29.60
CA GLU A 29 8.75 12.41 29.96
C GLU A 29 9.34 11.10 29.44
N GLU A 30 8.65 9.97 29.65
CA GLU A 30 9.09 8.69 29.09
C GLU A 30 9.05 8.72 27.56
N ALA A 31 8.03 9.30 26.94
CA ALA A 31 7.93 9.41 25.48
C ALA A 31 9.07 10.24 24.85
N LYS A 32 9.59 11.25 25.56
CA LYS A 32 10.72 12.07 25.11
C LYS A 32 11.99 11.24 24.84
N SER A 33 12.17 10.14 25.58
CA SER A 33 13.31 9.22 25.42
C SER A 33 13.11 8.17 24.32
N GLN A 34 11.90 8.06 23.74
CA GLN A 34 11.62 7.07 22.69
C GLN A 34 12.28 7.47 21.37
N LYS A 35 12.62 6.46 20.55
CA LYS A 35 13.14 6.69 19.19
C LYS A 35 12.12 7.51 18.41
N LYS A 36 12.58 8.61 17.80
CA LYS A 36 11.77 9.40 16.88
C LYS A 36 11.33 8.52 15.72
N ARG A 37 10.08 8.73 15.27
CA ARG A 37 9.60 8.10 14.05
C ARG A 37 10.41 8.61 12.87
N LYS A 38 10.66 7.73 11.92
CA LYS A 38 11.45 8.00 10.72
C LYS A 38 10.56 7.83 9.47
N PRO A 39 10.78 8.63 8.42
CA PRO A 39 9.99 8.57 7.20
C PRO A 39 10.19 7.25 6.46
N ILE A 40 9.08 6.64 6.04
CA ILE A 40 9.04 5.52 5.09
C ILE A 40 8.64 6.04 3.71
N LEU A 41 7.72 7.00 3.66
CA LEU A 41 7.29 7.68 2.43
C LEU A 41 6.95 9.15 2.77
N GLY A 42 7.99 9.95 2.99
CA GLY A 42 7.86 11.35 3.42
C GLY A 42 6.95 11.51 4.63
N ASN A 43 6.00 12.43 4.54
CA ASN A 43 5.00 12.67 5.58
C ASN A 43 3.79 11.73 5.51
N ILE A 44 3.64 10.94 4.45
CA ILE A 44 2.52 10.00 4.31
C ILE A 44 2.68 8.89 5.35
N ILE A 45 3.81 8.18 5.31
CA ILE A 45 4.07 7.02 6.18
C ILE A 45 5.29 7.26 7.06
N GLN A 46 5.13 7.06 8.36
CA GLN A 46 6.21 7.08 9.33
C GLN A 46 6.34 5.72 10.03
N SER A 47 7.53 5.43 10.56
CA SER A 47 7.80 4.16 11.25
C SER A 47 6.88 3.94 12.47
N GLY A 48 6.44 2.70 12.69
CA GLY A 48 5.59 2.30 13.82
C GLY A 48 4.09 2.47 13.58
N GLU A 49 3.66 2.63 12.32
CA GLU A 49 2.27 2.89 11.94
C GLU A 49 1.60 1.66 11.29
N LEU A 50 0.30 1.50 11.52
CA LEU A 50 -0.52 0.56 10.76
C LEU A 50 -1.16 1.32 9.59
N VAL A 51 -0.84 0.92 8.37
CA VAL A 51 -1.18 1.63 7.15
C VAL A 51 -2.11 0.78 6.30
N VAL A 52 -3.17 1.38 5.76
CA VAL A 52 -3.99 0.76 4.72
C VAL A 52 -3.75 1.50 3.41
N PHE A 53 -3.35 0.76 2.39
CA PHE A 53 -3.17 1.24 1.03
C PHE A 53 -4.12 0.48 0.11
N PHE A 54 -5.03 1.19 -0.55
CA PHE A 54 -5.96 0.57 -1.49
C PHE A 54 -5.95 1.25 -2.86
N ALA A 55 -6.37 0.51 -3.86
CA ALA A 55 -6.57 1.02 -5.21
C ALA A 55 -7.53 0.06 -5.94
N ASP A 56 -8.07 0.53 -7.05
CA ASP A 56 -8.76 -0.33 -8.00
C ASP A 56 -7.77 -1.30 -8.69
N THR A 57 -8.31 -2.36 -9.27
CA THR A 57 -7.58 -3.40 -9.98
C THR A 57 -6.79 -2.80 -11.15
N GLY A 58 -5.52 -3.17 -11.29
CA GLY A 58 -4.69 -2.76 -12.42
C GLY A 58 -4.09 -1.34 -12.35
N VAL A 59 -4.46 -0.54 -11.34
CA VAL A 59 -3.89 0.81 -11.11
C VAL A 59 -2.40 0.75 -10.74
N GLY A 60 -1.93 -0.40 -10.23
CA GLY A 60 -0.52 -0.63 -9.90
C GLY A 60 -0.20 -0.59 -8.41
N LYS A 61 -1.20 -0.87 -7.55
CA LYS A 61 -1.06 -1.00 -6.09
C LYS A 61 0.15 -1.84 -5.66
N THR A 62 0.23 -3.08 -6.15
CA THR A 62 1.35 -3.99 -5.87
C THR A 62 2.68 -3.39 -6.32
N THR A 63 2.77 -2.88 -7.56
CA THR A 63 3.99 -2.23 -8.06
C THR A 63 4.42 -1.05 -7.18
N PHE A 64 3.47 -0.23 -6.72
CA PHE A 64 3.76 0.90 -5.85
C PHE A 64 4.30 0.43 -4.50
N ALA A 65 3.69 -0.61 -3.91
CA ALA A 65 4.19 -1.21 -2.68
C ALA A 65 5.63 -1.75 -2.82
N TYR A 66 5.93 -2.47 -3.91
CA TYR A 66 7.30 -2.90 -4.21
C TYR A 66 8.26 -1.71 -4.34
N CYS A 67 7.87 -0.61 -4.99
CA CYS A 67 8.70 0.60 -5.10
C CYS A 67 9.00 1.20 -3.73
N VAL A 68 8.00 1.31 -2.84
CA VAL A 68 8.19 1.82 -1.48
C VAL A 68 9.17 0.94 -0.70
N LEU A 69 8.95 -0.39 -0.68
CA LEU A 69 9.80 -1.33 0.06
C LEU A 69 11.23 -1.41 -0.48
N TYR A 70 11.40 -1.39 -1.80
CA TYR A 70 12.72 -1.34 -2.41
C TYR A 70 13.47 -0.04 -2.08
N THR A 71 12.75 1.09 -2.06
CA THR A 71 13.37 2.39 -1.80
C THR A 71 13.89 2.49 -0.37
N ILE A 72 13.10 2.04 0.61
CA ILE A 72 13.53 2.01 2.02
C ILE A 72 14.66 1.01 2.28
N THR A 73 14.77 -0.08 1.51
CA THR A 73 15.90 -1.01 1.65
C THR A 73 17.15 -0.54 0.90
N SER A 74 17.01 0.39 -0.03
CA SER A 74 18.11 0.95 -0.82
C SER A 74 18.56 2.34 -0.34
N ASN A 75 17.93 2.89 0.70
CA ASN A 75 18.17 4.25 1.20
C ASN A 75 18.10 5.33 0.09
N LYS A 76 17.09 5.21 -0.79
CA LYS A 76 16.84 6.13 -1.91
C LYS A 76 15.65 7.05 -1.61
N MET A 77 15.40 8.04 -2.45
CA MET A 77 14.12 8.76 -2.43
C MET A 77 13.15 8.12 -3.43
N PHE A 78 11.85 8.26 -3.17
CA PHE A 78 10.80 7.84 -4.09
C PHE A 78 9.78 8.97 -4.23
N LEU A 79 9.43 9.36 -5.46
CA LEU A 79 8.49 10.45 -5.74
C LEU A 79 8.89 11.80 -5.11
N ASN A 80 10.21 12.06 -5.04
CA ASN A 80 10.78 13.21 -4.32
C ASN A 80 10.44 13.26 -2.82
N LEU A 81 10.01 12.14 -2.24
CA LEU A 81 9.77 12.00 -0.81
C LEU A 81 10.96 11.34 -0.13
N GLU A 82 11.31 11.87 1.03
CA GLU A 82 12.34 11.31 1.89
C GLU A 82 11.95 9.91 2.36
N THR A 83 12.94 9.02 2.42
CA THR A 83 12.80 7.71 3.05
C THR A 83 13.99 7.48 3.98
N THR A 84 13.84 6.52 4.90
CA THR A 84 14.93 6.06 5.76
C THR A 84 15.17 4.57 5.53
N PHE A 85 16.42 4.14 5.70
CA PHE A 85 16.76 2.73 5.62
C PHE A 85 15.94 1.86 6.60
N PHE A 86 15.27 0.84 6.07
CA PHE A 86 14.56 -0.20 6.82
C PHE A 86 14.66 -1.53 6.11
N LYS A 87 14.85 -2.62 6.87
CA LYS A 87 14.67 -3.97 6.36
C LYS A 87 13.18 -4.27 6.17
N SER A 88 12.81 -4.84 5.02
CA SER A 88 11.41 -5.01 4.65
C SER A 88 11.04 -6.40 4.15
N LEU A 89 9.80 -6.80 4.42
CA LEU A 89 9.22 -8.08 3.99
C LEU A 89 7.89 -7.86 3.29
N TYR A 90 7.72 -8.46 2.12
CA TYR A 90 6.47 -8.51 1.38
C TYR A 90 5.85 -9.91 1.47
N PHE A 91 4.69 -10.02 2.10
CA PHE A 91 3.87 -11.22 2.06
C PHE A 91 2.97 -11.18 0.84
N ASP A 92 3.24 -12.06 -0.11
CA ASP A 92 2.57 -12.18 -1.40
C ASP A 92 1.58 -13.35 -1.38
N PHE A 93 0.29 -13.02 -1.36
CA PHE A 93 -0.83 -13.94 -1.42
C PHE A 93 -1.51 -13.93 -2.79
N GLU A 94 -1.02 -13.15 -3.75
CA GLU A 94 -1.74 -12.92 -5.02
C GLU A 94 -0.87 -13.16 -6.26
N LEU A 95 0.38 -12.67 -6.29
CA LEU A 95 1.22 -12.76 -7.48
C LEU A 95 2.09 -14.01 -7.49
N SER A 96 2.20 -14.63 -8.68
CA SER A 96 3.21 -15.65 -8.94
C SER A 96 4.60 -15.03 -9.09
N SER A 97 5.63 -15.84 -8.85
CA SER A 97 7.03 -15.45 -9.09
C SER A 97 7.29 -14.97 -10.53
N TYR A 98 6.60 -15.55 -11.53
CA TYR A 98 6.68 -15.08 -12.92
C TYR A 98 6.06 -13.70 -13.11
N SER A 99 4.93 -13.41 -12.46
CA SER A 99 4.30 -12.09 -12.50
C SER A 99 5.23 -11.00 -11.94
N VAL A 100 5.97 -11.32 -10.88
CA VAL A 100 7.00 -10.42 -10.32
C VAL A 100 8.15 -10.23 -11.30
N TYR A 101 8.63 -11.32 -11.92
CA TYR A 101 9.64 -11.28 -12.97
C TYR A 101 9.26 -10.35 -14.12
N GLU A 102 8.04 -10.40 -14.65
CA GLU A 102 7.59 -9.52 -15.76
C GLU A 102 7.62 -8.02 -15.39
N ARG A 103 7.40 -7.69 -14.12
CA ARG A 103 7.44 -6.31 -13.62
C ARG A 103 8.88 -5.79 -13.51
N PHE A 104 9.81 -6.68 -13.16
CA PHE A 104 11.18 -6.34 -12.79
C PHE A 104 12.25 -6.98 -13.67
N SER A 105 11.90 -7.26 -14.92
CA SER A 105 12.81 -7.68 -15.98
C SER A 105 12.52 -6.96 -17.29
N ASN A 106 13.48 -6.93 -18.19
CA ASN A 106 13.31 -6.46 -19.56
C ASN A 106 13.36 -7.66 -20.51
N HIS A 107 12.24 -7.99 -21.14
CA HIS A 107 12.14 -9.14 -22.04
C HIS A 107 12.92 -8.97 -23.35
N THR A 108 13.22 -7.73 -23.76
CA THR A 108 13.95 -7.45 -24.99
C THR A 108 15.43 -7.78 -24.86
N ASN A 109 16.05 -7.46 -23.71
CA ASN A 109 17.47 -7.69 -23.47
C ASN A 109 17.76 -8.77 -22.41
N GLY A 110 16.72 -9.34 -21.78
CA GLY A 110 16.82 -10.38 -20.75
C GLY A 110 17.33 -9.89 -19.39
N SER A 111 17.50 -8.58 -19.19
CA SER A 111 18.04 -8.05 -17.93
C SER A 111 17.02 -8.15 -16.79
N ILE A 112 17.51 -8.43 -15.59
CA ILE A 112 16.71 -8.58 -14.37
C ILE A 112 17.16 -7.55 -13.35
N HIS A 113 16.21 -6.81 -12.79
CA HIS A 113 16.49 -5.83 -11.75
C HIS A 113 17.06 -6.49 -10.49
N GLN A 114 18.15 -5.93 -9.96
CA GLN A 114 18.78 -6.42 -8.73
C GLN A 114 18.25 -5.64 -7.52
N PHE A 115 17.44 -6.30 -6.70
CA PHE A 115 16.93 -5.76 -5.44
C PHE A 115 17.98 -5.87 -4.32
N ASN A 116 17.83 -5.05 -3.28
CA ASN A 116 18.65 -5.16 -2.07
C ASN A 116 18.26 -6.44 -1.30
N GLU A 117 19.24 -7.16 -0.74
CA GLU A 117 19.01 -8.39 0.04
C GLU A 117 18.14 -8.17 1.29
N ASN A 118 18.04 -6.93 1.78
CA ASN A 118 17.15 -6.55 2.88
C ASN A 118 15.68 -6.39 2.46
N PHE A 119 15.37 -6.55 1.17
CA PHE A 119 14.01 -6.64 0.67
C PHE A 119 13.64 -8.10 0.41
N ILE A 120 12.88 -8.67 1.34
CA ILE A 120 12.50 -10.08 1.31
C ILE A 120 11.06 -10.21 0.81
N ARG A 121 10.78 -11.28 0.06
CA ARG A 121 9.43 -11.68 -0.37
C ARG A 121 9.13 -13.06 0.19
N ALA A 122 7.96 -13.22 0.80
CA ALA A 122 7.42 -14.51 1.22
C ALA A 122 6.15 -14.80 0.40
N GLU A 123 6.13 -15.96 -0.27
CA GLU A 123 4.95 -16.47 -0.96
C GLU A 123 4.18 -17.39 0.00
N ILE A 124 2.84 -17.35 -0.03
CA ILE A 124 2.06 -18.29 0.76
C ILE A 124 2.23 -19.72 0.23
N ASN A 125 2.56 -20.66 1.11
CA ASN A 125 2.53 -22.07 0.79
C ASN A 125 1.09 -22.61 0.91
N LEU A 126 0.36 -22.60 -0.20
CA LEU A 126 -1.04 -23.05 -0.26
C LEU A 126 -1.24 -24.51 0.14
N ASP A 127 -0.23 -25.38 -0.08
CA ASP A 127 -0.31 -26.79 0.31
C ASP A 127 -0.31 -26.97 1.84
N SER A 128 0.17 -25.97 2.58
CA SER A 128 0.31 -26.00 4.03
C SER A 128 -0.83 -25.28 4.78
N VAL A 129 -1.76 -24.64 4.06
CA VAL A 129 -2.82 -23.82 4.67
C VAL A 129 -4.19 -24.33 4.23
N ASP A 130 -4.98 -24.80 5.20
CA ASP A 130 -6.41 -25.02 4.98
C ASP A 130 -7.16 -23.69 5.09
N LEU A 131 -7.46 -23.08 3.93
CA LEU A 131 -8.20 -21.82 3.84
C LEU A 131 -9.68 -21.95 4.24
N THR A 132 -10.18 -23.18 4.41
CA THR A 132 -11.55 -23.43 4.86
C THR A 132 -11.67 -23.45 6.38
N ASP A 133 -10.54 -23.57 7.11
CA ASP A 133 -10.51 -23.52 8.57
C ASP A 133 -10.70 -22.06 9.08
N PRO A 134 -11.75 -21.77 9.86
CA PRO A 134 -11.94 -20.46 10.49
C PRO A 134 -10.79 -20.01 11.41
N LEU A 135 -9.96 -20.94 11.90
CA LEU A 135 -8.80 -20.65 12.76
C LEU A 135 -7.54 -20.28 11.96
N SER A 136 -7.53 -20.49 10.65
CA SER A 136 -6.39 -20.19 9.75
C SER A 136 -5.89 -18.76 9.88
N GLY A 137 -6.77 -17.78 10.11
CA GLY A 137 -6.37 -16.37 10.29
C GLY A 137 -5.46 -16.12 11.49
N ASN A 138 -5.70 -16.79 12.63
CA ASN A 138 -4.83 -16.64 13.81
C ASN A 138 -3.47 -17.29 13.55
N PHE A 139 -3.46 -18.43 12.86
CA PHE A 139 -2.22 -19.11 12.47
C PHE A 139 -1.41 -18.24 11.50
N ILE A 140 -2.05 -17.58 10.53
CA ILE A 140 -1.40 -16.67 9.59
C ILE A 140 -0.76 -15.48 10.32
N ILE A 141 -1.44 -14.86 11.29
CA ILE A 141 -0.85 -13.76 12.08
C ILE A 141 0.38 -14.21 12.86
N GLU A 142 0.32 -15.40 13.49
CA GLU A 142 1.48 -15.93 14.23
C GLU A 142 2.64 -16.29 13.29
N ASN A 143 2.38 -16.83 12.10
CA ASN A 143 3.43 -17.06 11.10
C ASN A 143 4.03 -15.75 10.57
N ILE A 144 3.21 -14.74 10.28
CA ILE A 144 3.67 -13.39 9.93
C ILE A 144 4.61 -12.86 11.01
N LYS A 145 4.21 -12.97 12.28
CA LYS A 145 5.04 -12.57 13.43
C LYS A 145 6.35 -13.35 13.51
N ASN A 146 6.33 -14.67 13.28
CA ASN A 146 7.55 -15.48 13.29
C ASN A 146 8.51 -15.04 12.19
N GLU A 147 8.04 -14.84 10.97
CA GLU A 147 8.87 -14.37 9.86
C GLU A 147 9.46 -12.98 10.13
N ILE A 148 8.69 -12.07 10.73
CA ILE A 148 9.17 -10.75 11.15
C ILE A 148 10.32 -10.87 12.15
N LEU A 149 10.17 -11.72 13.16
CA LEU A 149 11.17 -11.88 14.22
C LEU A 149 12.43 -12.60 13.71
N THR A 150 12.26 -13.68 12.95
CA THR A 150 13.36 -14.47 12.37
C THR A 150 14.22 -13.63 11.45
N ASN A 151 13.60 -12.77 10.64
CA ASN A 151 14.31 -11.95 9.65
C ASN A 151 14.63 -10.53 10.14
N ASP A 152 14.33 -10.16 11.39
CA ASP A 152 14.52 -8.80 11.94
C ASP A 152 13.89 -7.70 11.06
N ILE A 153 12.63 -7.90 10.68
CA ILE A 153 11.91 -7.00 9.77
C ILE A 153 11.38 -5.78 10.50
N GLN A 154 11.49 -4.61 9.87
CA GLN A 154 11.03 -3.32 10.43
C GLN A 154 9.82 -2.75 9.69
N VAL A 155 9.66 -3.06 8.39
CA VAL A 155 8.52 -2.66 7.57
C VAL A 155 7.97 -3.86 6.82
N VAL A 156 6.68 -4.12 6.99
CA VAL A 156 6.00 -5.27 6.39
C VAL A 156 4.94 -4.79 5.42
N CYS A 157 4.80 -5.43 4.27
CA CYS A 157 3.65 -5.29 3.39
C CYS A 157 2.90 -6.62 3.27
N ILE A 158 1.57 -6.57 3.30
CA ILE A 158 0.69 -7.74 3.21
C ILE A 158 -0.24 -7.53 2.01
N ASP A 159 -0.10 -8.33 0.95
CA ASP A 159 -0.91 -8.23 -0.28
C ASP A 159 -1.54 -9.58 -0.65
N ASN A 160 -2.85 -9.80 -0.54
CA ASN A 160 -3.92 -8.92 -0.06
C ASN A 160 -4.64 -9.58 1.12
N ILE A 161 -5.07 -8.77 2.09
CA ILE A 161 -5.87 -9.24 3.23
C ILE A 161 -7.17 -9.94 2.82
N SER A 162 -7.74 -9.63 1.65
CA SER A 162 -8.95 -10.31 1.16
C SER A 162 -8.76 -11.82 0.99
N PHE A 163 -7.53 -12.27 0.71
CA PHE A 163 -7.22 -13.69 0.59
C PHE A 163 -7.43 -14.47 1.88
N ILE A 164 -7.25 -13.80 3.02
CA ILE A 164 -7.29 -14.39 4.36
C ILE A 164 -8.75 -14.45 4.88
N ALA A 165 -9.69 -13.70 4.29
CA ALA A 165 -11.05 -13.57 4.78
C ALA A 165 -12.04 -14.47 4.00
N THR A 166 -12.63 -15.46 4.66
CA THR A 166 -13.68 -16.33 4.08
C THR A 166 -15.00 -15.58 3.84
N ASP A 167 -15.77 -16.01 2.82
CA ASP A 167 -16.91 -15.25 2.29
C ASP A 167 -18.04 -14.98 3.30
N ASN A 168 -18.27 -15.87 4.26
CA ASN A 168 -19.42 -15.78 5.17
C ASN A 168 -19.21 -14.90 6.43
N GLU A 169 -17.97 -14.47 6.76
CA GLU A 169 -17.68 -13.66 7.97
C GLU A 169 -16.69 -12.48 7.75
N LYS A 170 -16.55 -11.97 6.52
CA LYS A 170 -15.51 -10.98 6.14
C LYS A 170 -15.32 -9.80 7.10
N SER A 171 -16.40 -9.22 7.63
CA SER A 171 -16.32 -8.03 8.50
C SER A 171 -15.77 -8.34 9.90
N ARG A 172 -16.22 -9.45 10.51
CA ARG A 172 -15.75 -9.89 11.84
C ARG A 172 -14.29 -10.34 11.75
N PHE A 173 -13.97 -11.09 10.71
CA PHE A 173 -12.62 -11.53 10.43
C PHE A 173 -11.65 -10.36 10.20
N ALA A 174 -12.01 -9.42 9.31
CA ALA A 174 -11.20 -8.22 9.06
C ALA A 174 -10.98 -7.40 10.34
N THR A 175 -11.99 -7.34 11.23
CA THR A 175 -11.85 -6.69 12.54
C THR A 175 -10.83 -7.39 13.44
N GLN A 176 -10.86 -8.73 13.53
CA GLN A 176 -9.92 -9.49 14.34
C GLN A 176 -8.50 -9.38 13.79
N LEU A 177 -8.34 -9.56 12.48
CA LEU A 177 -7.06 -9.42 11.80
C LEU A 177 -6.45 -8.04 12.02
N MET A 178 -7.21 -6.96 11.78
CA MET A 178 -6.69 -5.61 11.98
C MET A 178 -6.34 -5.30 13.44
N LYS A 179 -7.08 -5.85 14.42
CA LYS A 179 -6.69 -5.76 15.83
C LYS A 179 -5.38 -6.50 16.12
N GLY A 180 -5.20 -7.69 15.55
CA GLY A 180 -3.97 -8.47 15.67
C GLY A 180 -2.77 -7.74 15.06
N LEU A 181 -2.92 -7.21 13.84
CA LEU A 181 -1.89 -6.42 13.16
C LEU A 181 -1.57 -5.12 13.92
N LEU A 182 -2.58 -4.44 14.47
CA LEU A 182 -2.38 -3.28 15.32
C LEU A 182 -1.58 -3.64 16.58
N GLN A 183 -1.95 -4.73 17.26
CA GLN A 183 -1.23 -5.21 18.43
C GLN A 183 0.23 -5.55 18.09
N LEU A 184 0.47 -6.21 16.95
CA LEU A 184 1.81 -6.56 16.48
C LEU A 184 2.65 -5.32 16.17
N THR A 185 2.08 -4.36 15.42
CA THR A 185 2.67 -3.06 15.10
C THR A 185 3.13 -2.35 16.38
N ARG A 186 2.27 -2.27 17.40
CA ARG A 186 2.60 -1.58 18.66
C ARG A 186 3.58 -2.34 19.53
N LYS A 187 3.47 -3.67 19.60
CA LYS A 187 4.32 -4.50 20.45
C LYS A 187 5.76 -4.55 19.93
N LEU A 188 5.94 -4.63 18.61
CA LEU A 188 7.26 -4.76 17.99
C LEU A 188 7.82 -3.40 17.52
N GLY A 189 7.00 -2.36 17.44
CA GLY A 189 7.43 -1.04 16.95
C GLY A 189 7.73 -1.00 15.45
N ILE A 190 7.17 -1.95 14.69
CA ILE A 190 7.31 -2.06 13.23
C ILE A 190 6.21 -1.28 12.52
N THR A 191 6.37 -1.04 11.21
CA THR A 191 5.28 -0.58 10.34
C THR A 191 4.68 -1.75 9.58
N ILE A 192 3.36 -1.82 9.51
CA ILE A 192 2.64 -2.79 8.66
C ILE A 192 1.80 -2.03 7.64
N ILE A 193 2.03 -2.31 6.36
CA ILE A 193 1.27 -1.82 5.22
C ILE A 193 0.35 -2.94 4.74
N VAL A 194 -0.94 -2.68 4.78
CA VAL A 194 -1.99 -3.59 4.34
C VAL A 194 -2.47 -3.15 2.98
N LEU A 195 -2.31 -4.00 1.97
CA LEU A 195 -2.92 -3.75 0.67
C LEU A 195 -4.35 -4.28 0.69
N ALA A 196 -5.29 -3.43 0.31
CA ALA A 196 -6.71 -3.78 0.18
C ALA A 196 -7.21 -3.53 -1.24
N HIS A 197 -8.18 -4.32 -1.70
CA HIS A 197 -8.86 -4.05 -2.97
C HIS A 197 -10.07 -3.14 -2.72
N GLU A 198 -10.32 -2.26 -3.67
CA GLU A 198 -11.60 -1.57 -3.77
C GLU A 198 -12.69 -2.56 -4.26
N PRO A 199 -13.96 -2.50 -3.79
CA PRO A 199 -15.02 -3.25 -4.46
C PRO A 199 -15.10 -2.80 -5.92
N LYS A 200 -15.47 -3.73 -6.80
CA LYS A 200 -15.88 -3.37 -8.17
C LYS A 200 -17.16 -2.55 -8.10
N GLU A 201 -17.04 -1.22 -7.98
CA GLU A 201 -18.13 -0.29 -8.29
C GLU A 201 -17.88 0.27 -9.70
N ASP A 202 -18.90 0.29 -10.55
CA ASP A 202 -18.90 0.87 -11.90
C ASP A 202 -18.79 2.40 -11.87
N LYS A 203 -17.75 2.95 -11.24
CA LYS A 203 -17.60 4.39 -11.03
C LYS A 203 -16.21 4.87 -11.41
N PHE A 204 -15.89 4.73 -12.69
CA PHE A 204 -14.69 5.27 -13.34
C PHE A 204 -14.50 6.79 -13.10
N ASN A 205 -15.57 7.52 -12.74
CA ASN A 205 -15.57 8.96 -12.52
C ASN A 205 -15.96 9.35 -11.09
N SER A 206 -15.64 8.53 -10.09
CA SER A 206 -15.92 8.88 -8.69
C SER A 206 -14.67 9.26 -7.94
N LYS A 207 -14.80 10.27 -7.08
CA LYS A 207 -13.79 10.64 -6.10
C LYS A 207 -13.46 9.46 -5.20
N ILE A 208 -12.18 9.31 -4.85
CA ILE A 208 -11.78 8.36 -3.83
C ILE A 208 -12.20 8.88 -2.46
N THR A 209 -12.94 8.06 -1.72
CA THR A 209 -13.33 8.34 -0.34
C THR A 209 -13.06 7.12 0.52
N LEU A 210 -13.01 7.28 1.85
CA LEU A 210 -12.86 6.16 2.78
C LEU A 210 -13.98 5.11 2.65
N ASN A 211 -15.14 5.49 2.12
CA ASN A 211 -16.27 4.58 1.91
C ASN A 211 -16.01 3.54 0.81
N ARG A 212 -15.02 3.79 -0.07
CA ARG A 212 -14.62 2.84 -1.13
C ARG A 212 -13.80 1.67 -0.60
N LEU A 213 -13.35 1.67 0.65
CA LEU A 213 -12.72 0.49 1.25
C LEU A 213 -13.76 -0.63 1.46
N ALA A 214 -13.64 -1.70 0.69
CA ALA A 214 -14.62 -2.78 0.62
C ALA A 214 -15.02 -3.35 1.99
N GLY A 215 -16.32 -3.35 2.28
CA GLY A 215 -16.97 -4.27 3.22
C GLY A 215 -16.50 -4.26 4.68
N SER A 216 -15.54 -3.42 5.07
CA SER A 216 -14.99 -3.41 6.42
C SER A 216 -14.53 -2.01 6.81
N LYS A 217 -15.47 -1.23 7.38
CA LYS A 217 -15.14 -0.02 8.16
C LYS A 217 -14.00 -0.29 9.17
N ALA A 218 -13.82 -1.54 9.59
CA ALA A 218 -12.70 -1.99 10.40
C ALA A 218 -11.31 -1.64 9.82
N LEU A 219 -11.07 -1.83 8.51
CA LEU A 219 -9.77 -1.54 7.89
C LEU A 219 -9.36 -0.09 8.13
N SER A 220 -10.23 0.86 7.79
CA SER A 220 -9.95 2.28 7.99
C SER A 220 -9.98 2.68 9.46
N ASN A 221 -10.84 2.08 10.29
CA ASN A 221 -10.97 2.42 11.72
C ASN A 221 -9.72 2.12 12.53
N TYR A 222 -9.07 0.97 12.32
CA TYR A 222 -7.88 0.60 13.10
C TYR A 222 -6.59 1.21 12.56
N ALA A 223 -6.53 1.48 11.26
CA ALA A 223 -5.37 2.11 10.62
C ALA A 223 -5.04 3.49 11.21
N ASP A 224 -3.76 3.80 11.27
CA ASP A 224 -3.24 5.13 11.57
C ASP A 224 -3.22 6.02 10.33
N VAL A 225 -2.87 5.43 9.19
CA VAL A 225 -2.78 6.08 7.89
C VAL A 225 -3.61 5.30 6.87
N VAL A 226 -4.38 6.00 6.06
CA VAL A 226 -5.08 5.44 4.91
C VAL A 226 -4.80 6.32 3.70
N PHE A 227 -4.29 5.73 2.63
CA PHE A 227 -4.12 6.39 1.35
C PHE A 227 -4.48 5.46 0.20
N ALA A 228 -4.64 6.03 -0.98
CA ALA A 228 -5.06 5.28 -2.16
C ALA A 228 -4.36 5.75 -3.42
N LEU A 229 -4.32 4.88 -4.42
CA LEU A 229 -4.06 5.26 -5.80
C LEU A 229 -5.38 5.30 -6.57
N GLY A 230 -5.68 6.44 -7.18
CA GLY A 230 -6.76 6.61 -8.13
C GLY A 230 -6.28 6.54 -9.55
N LYS A 231 -7.17 6.08 -10.43
CA LYS A 231 -6.94 6.06 -11.86
C LYS A 231 -7.39 7.39 -12.47
N SER A 232 -6.55 7.99 -13.30
CA SER A 232 -6.99 9.11 -14.14
C SER A 232 -7.72 8.59 -15.38
N THR A 233 -8.54 9.44 -15.99
CA THR A 233 -9.09 9.25 -17.34
C THR A 233 -7.98 9.15 -18.39
N THR A 234 -6.79 9.72 -18.13
CA THR A 234 -5.61 9.60 -18.98
C THR A 234 -4.89 8.27 -18.76
N TRP A 235 -4.64 7.53 -19.84
CA TRP A 235 -3.93 6.26 -19.79
C TRP A 235 -2.50 6.43 -19.23
N GLY A 236 -2.08 5.51 -18.36
CA GLY A 236 -0.75 5.54 -17.72
C GLY A 236 -0.64 6.53 -16.55
N ILE A 237 -1.63 7.40 -16.35
CA ILE A 237 -1.66 8.36 -15.25
C ILE A 237 -2.50 7.83 -14.10
N VAL A 238 -1.92 7.90 -12.91
CA VAL A 238 -2.58 7.60 -11.63
C VAL A 238 -2.33 8.76 -10.67
N TYR A 239 -3.03 8.80 -9.55
CA TYR A 239 -2.80 9.80 -8.53
C TYR A 239 -2.84 9.21 -7.13
N LEU A 240 -1.97 9.70 -6.25
CA LEU A 240 -1.96 9.36 -4.84
C LEU A 240 -2.80 10.36 -4.05
N LYS A 241 -3.68 9.82 -3.21
CA LYS A 241 -4.53 10.60 -2.29
C LYS A 241 -4.50 10.00 -0.90
N GLU A 242 -4.19 10.83 0.09
CA GLU A 242 -4.35 10.53 1.51
C GLU A 242 -5.80 10.77 1.94
N LEU A 243 -6.31 9.86 2.78
CA LEU A 243 -7.71 9.86 3.23
C LEU A 243 -7.83 9.90 4.75
N LYS A 244 -6.77 9.46 5.45
CA LYS A 244 -6.69 9.50 6.91
C LYS A 244 -5.22 9.56 7.33
N ASN A 245 -4.92 10.45 8.26
CA ASN A 245 -3.64 10.46 8.98
C ASN A 245 -3.91 10.88 10.43
N ARG A 246 -3.61 10.00 11.40
CA ARG A 246 -3.89 10.27 12.83
C ARG A 246 -2.91 11.22 13.49
N ASN A 247 -1.69 11.28 12.97
CA ASN A 247 -0.56 11.85 13.68
C ASN A 247 -0.04 13.13 13.02
N ARG A 248 -0.47 13.40 11.77
CA ARG A 248 0.03 14.48 10.93
C ARG A 248 -1.11 15.03 10.06
N GLU A 249 -0.87 16.21 9.51
CA GLU A 249 -1.74 16.82 8.49
C GLU A 249 -1.71 15.99 7.20
N ILE A 250 -2.87 15.93 6.54
CA ILE A 250 -3.01 15.31 5.22
C ILE A 250 -2.54 16.31 4.17
N LEU A 251 -1.45 15.99 3.46
CA LEU A 251 -0.88 16.86 2.42
C LEU A 251 -1.53 16.60 1.07
N TYR A 252 -1.85 15.33 0.79
CA TYR A 252 -2.38 14.91 -0.50
C TYR A 252 -3.88 14.66 -0.45
N HIS A 253 -4.67 15.73 -0.27
CA HIS A 253 -6.13 15.68 -0.24
C HIS A 253 -6.76 15.92 -1.63
N GLU A 254 -8.09 15.99 -1.70
CA GLU A 254 -8.85 16.06 -2.98
C GLU A 254 -8.50 17.25 -3.90
N ASN A 255 -7.92 18.33 -3.37
CA ASN A 255 -7.55 19.52 -4.14
C ASN A 255 -6.03 19.61 -4.38
N ASN A 256 -5.27 18.62 -3.91
CA ASN A 256 -3.82 18.59 -4.00
C ASN A 256 -3.31 17.14 -4.04
N VAL A 257 -3.82 16.34 -4.98
CA VAL A 257 -3.37 14.96 -5.16
C VAL A 257 -2.01 14.94 -5.87
N MET A 258 -1.20 13.93 -5.59
CA MET A 258 0.08 13.73 -6.27
C MET A 258 -0.14 12.93 -7.55
N VAL A 259 0.02 13.55 -8.72
CA VAL A 259 -0.14 12.92 -10.02
C VAL A 259 1.13 12.18 -10.42
N LEU A 260 0.96 10.93 -10.83
CA LEU A 260 2.03 9.98 -11.12
C LEU A 260 1.85 9.38 -12.51
N GLU A 261 2.97 9.09 -13.17
CA GLU A 261 3.00 8.30 -14.40
C GLU A 261 3.57 6.91 -14.10
N ARG A 262 2.85 5.87 -14.51
CA ARG A 262 3.33 4.49 -14.44
C ARG A 262 4.22 4.23 -15.65
N ILE A 263 5.50 3.97 -15.40
CA ILE A 263 6.53 3.82 -16.44
C ILE A 263 7.41 2.60 -16.17
N LYS A 264 7.89 1.94 -17.23
CA LYS A 264 8.90 0.88 -17.14
C LYS A 264 10.26 1.44 -17.56
N LYS A 265 11.16 1.62 -16.58
CA LYS A 265 12.52 2.11 -16.79
C LYS A 265 13.45 0.91 -16.98
N ASP A 266 13.74 0.57 -18.24
CA ASP A 266 14.48 -0.65 -18.60
C ASP A 266 13.86 -1.91 -17.96
N ASN A 267 14.48 -2.44 -16.91
CA ASN A 267 14.01 -3.61 -16.18
C ASN A 267 13.16 -3.30 -14.94
N PHE A 268 12.77 -2.05 -14.70
CA PHE A 268 12.08 -1.68 -13.46
C PHE A 268 10.76 -0.93 -13.73
N LEU A 269 9.63 -1.61 -13.52
CA LEU A 269 8.31 -0.97 -13.53
C LEU A 269 8.12 -0.13 -12.26
N THR A 270 7.90 1.18 -12.42
CA THR A 270 7.88 2.16 -11.34
C THR A 270 6.88 3.31 -11.62
N PHE A 271 6.94 4.35 -10.79
CA PHE A 271 6.16 5.57 -10.89
C PHE A 271 7.07 6.78 -10.87
N ASP A 272 6.80 7.74 -11.74
CA ASP A 272 7.41 9.07 -11.71
C ASP A 272 6.40 10.12 -11.25
N PHE A 273 6.88 11.08 -10.46
CA PHE A 273 6.12 12.26 -10.09
C PHE A 273 5.96 13.17 -11.31
N VAL A 274 4.72 13.56 -11.60
CA VAL A 274 4.40 14.46 -12.71
C VAL A 274 4.14 15.87 -12.18
N ARG A 275 3.13 16.03 -11.32
CA ARG A 275 2.67 17.31 -10.77
C ARG A 275 1.72 17.11 -9.59
N PHE A 276 1.29 18.20 -8.98
CA PHE A 276 0.10 18.22 -8.13
C PHE A 276 -1.12 18.69 -8.92
N ASP A 277 -2.31 18.20 -8.58
CA ASP A 277 -3.56 18.56 -9.25
C ASP A 277 -4.77 18.38 -8.30
N SER A 278 -5.96 18.75 -8.75
CA SER A 278 -7.21 18.37 -8.07
C SER A 278 -7.71 17.02 -8.59
N GLU A 279 -8.30 16.21 -7.70
CA GLU A 279 -8.87 14.92 -8.06
C GLU A 279 -9.96 15.06 -9.14
N ASN A 280 -10.78 16.12 -9.07
CA ASN A 280 -11.82 16.41 -10.06
C ASN A 280 -11.27 16.46 -11.48
N ASN A 281 -10.19 17.19 -11.69
CA ASN A 281 -9.56 17.33 -13.01
C ASN A 281 -9.07 15.99 -13.58
N LEU A 282 -8.82 15.00 -12.73
CA LEU A 282 -8.27 13.69 -13.15
C LEU A 282 -9.36 12.65 -13.40
N ILE A 283 -10.55 12.83 -12.82
CA ILE A 283 -11.70 11.92 -12.94
C ILE A 283 -12.79 12.47 -13.86
N ASP A 284 -12.75 13.76 -14.19
CA ASP A 284 -13.67 14.36 -15.15
C ASP A 284 -13.38 13.80 -16.54
N PHE A 285 -14.25 12.88 -16.96
CA PHE A 285 -14.15 12.22 -18.24
C PHE A 285 -14.57 13.19 -19.35
N ASN A 286 -13.58 13.69 -20.07
CA ASN A 286 -13.80 14.28 -21.39
C ASN A 286 -13.47 13.23 -22.47
N PRO A 287 -14.47 12.59 -23.11
CA PRO A 287 -14.23 11.53 -24.10
C PRO A 287 -13.35 11.99 -25.28
N SER A 288 -13.32 13.30 -25.55
CA SER A 288 -12.44 13.86 -26.57
C SER A 288 -10.97 13.91 -26.13
N GLU A 289 -10.67 14.17 -24.86
CA GLU A 289 -9.30 14.22 -24.35
C GLU A 289 -8.68 12.83 -24.21
N GLU A 290 -9.41 11.83 -23.74
CA GLU A 290 -8.89 10.46 -23.66
C GLU A 290 -8.51 9.93 -25.05
N ARG A 291 -9.39 10.13 -26.04
CA ARG A 291 -9.11 9.77 -27.43
C ARG A 291 -7.85 10.47 -27.93
N ASN A 292 -7.72 11.77 -27.65
CA ASN A 292 -6.58 12.57 -28.08
C ASN A 292 -5.26 12.12 -27.40
N MET A 293 -5.28 11.74 -26.13
CA MET A 293 -4.10 11.23 -25.41
C MET A 293 -3.68 9.84 -25.91
N LYS A 294 -4.62 8.95 -26.22
CA LYS A 294 -4.32 7.65 -26.86
C LYS A 294 -3.70 7.85 -28.25
N ILE A 295 -4.25 8.77 -29.05
CA ILE A 295 -3.69 9.17 -30.34
C ILE A 295 -2.24 9.66 -30.18
N LEU A 296 -1.97 10.54 -29.21
CA LEU A 296 -0.63 11.06 -28.94
C LEU A 296 0.35 9.94 -28.56
N LYS A 297 -0.05 9.05 -27.64
CA LYS A 297 0.79 7.96 -27.19
C LYS A 297 1.14 6.99 -28.32
N MET A 298 0.15 6.58 -29.11
CA MET A 298 0.38 5.72 -30.27
C MET A 298 1.30 6.36 -31.30
N SER A 299 1.19 7.68 -31.50
CA SER A 299 2.11 8.42 -32.36
C SER A 299 3.54 8.45 -31.81
N ASN A 300 3.71 8.65 -30.49
CA ASN A 300 5.01 8.59 -29.82
C ASN A 300 5.62 7.17 -29.83
N ASP A 301 4.77 6.15 -29.79
CA ASP A 301 5.15 4.74 -29.92
C ASP A 301 5.48 4.37 -31.40
N GLY A 302 5.45 5.34 -32.33
CA GLY A 302 5.86 5.18 -33.72
C GLY A 302 4.78 4.64 -34.67
N ILE A 303 3.52 4.57 -34.23
CA ILE A 303 2.40 4.09 -35.05
C ILE A 303 2.00 5.16 -36.07
N SER A 304 1.71 4.76 -37.31
CA SER A 304 1.33 5.69 -38.38
C SER A 304 -0.07 6.29 -38.17
N ASN A 305 -0.26 7.56 -38.56
CA ASN A 305 -1.56 8.25 -38.46
C ASN A 305 -2.71 7.51 -39.17
N VAL A 306 -2.40 6.74 -40.22
CA VAL A 306 -3.39 5.93 -40.95
C VAL A 306 -3.92 4.79 -40.06
N LYS A 307 -3.03 4.03 -39.40
CA LYS A 307 -3.41 2.96 -38.46
C LYS A 307 -4.13 3.50 -37.23
N ILE A 308 -3.68 4.64 -36.71
CA ILE A 308 -4.36 5.32 -35.60
C ILE A 308 -5.77 5.74 -36.05
N GLY A 309 -5.91 6.25 -37.28
CA GLY A 309 -7.20 6.60 -37.86
C GLY A 309 -8.17 5.41 -37.98
N GLU A 310 -7.68 4.26 -38.41
CA GLU A 310 -8.46 3.01 -38.48
C GLU A 310 -8.96 2.57 -37.09
N GLU A 311 -8.11 2.64 -36.06
CA GLU A 311 -8.47 2.25 -34.69
C GLU A 311 -9.56 3.13 -34.07
N PHE A 312 -9.52 4.44 -34.34
CA PHE A 312 -10.47 5.41 -33.79
C PHE A 312 -11.62 5.78 -34.73
N ASN A 313 -11.70 5.14 -35.91
CA ASN A 313 -12.65 5.45 -36.98
C ASN A 313 -12.62 6.94 -37.39
N LEU A 314 -11.41 7.47 -37.60
CA LEU A 314 -11.13 8.85 -37.98
C LEU A 314 -10.26 8.90 -39.24
N SER A 315 -10.37 9.96 -40.03
CA SER A 315 -9.48 10.17 -41.17
C SER A 315 -8.06 10.53 -40.72
N GLU A 316 -7.05 10.20 -41.53
CA GLU A 316 -5.65 10.58 -41.27
C GLU A 316 -5.50 12.09 -41.03
N GLY A 317 -6.21 12.91 -41.81
CA GLY A 317 -6.23 14.37 -41.63
C GLY A 317 -6.82 14.82 -40.30
N ALA A 318 -7.82 14.11 -39.76
CA ALA A 318 -8.37 14.38 -38.44
C ALA A 318 -7.35 14.05 -37.33
N ILE A 319 -6.64 12.94 -37.45
CA ILE A 319 -5.54 12.57 -36.53
C ILE A 319 -4.45 13.64 -36.54
N ARG A 320 -4.00 14.08 -37.72
CA ARG A 320 -2.98 15.13 -37.86
C ARG A 320 -3.40 16.45 -37.21
N LYS A 321 -4.67 16.85 -37.37
CA LYS A 321 -5.23 18.06 -36.75
C LYS A 321 -5.29 17.95 -35.23
N ILE A 322 -5.65 16.78 -34.71
CA ILE A 322 -5.65 16.49 -33.26
C ILE A 322 -4.24 16.60 -32.70
N LEU A 323 -3.25 15.94 -33.32
CA LEU A 323 -1.85 15.98 -32.87
C LEU A 323 -1.28 17.40 -32.89
N LYS A 324 -1.58 18.19 -33.93
CA LYS A 324 -1.16 19.60 -34.01
C LYS A 324 -1.72 20.43 -32.85
N LYS A 325 -3.00 20.26 -32.52
CA LYS A 325 -3.67 21.00 -31.44
C LYS A 325 -3.13 20.64 -30.04
N ILE A 326 -2.60 19.43 -29.87
CA ILE A 326 -2.01 18.98 -28.60
C ILE A 326 -0.59 19.55 -28.40
N GLN A 327 0.10 19.91 -29.49
CA GLN A 327 1.46 20.45 -29.48
C GLN A 327 1.53 21.99 -29.42
N GLU A 328 0.39 22.67 -29.59
CA GLU A 328 0.22 24.13 -29.42
C GLU A 328 -0.02 24.49 -27.95
#